data_AF-A0A1C3MW91-F1
#
_entry.id   AF-A0A1C3MW91-F1
#
_cell.length_a   1.000
_cell.length_b   1.000
_cell.length_c   1.000
_cell.angle_alpha   90.00
_cell.angle_beta   90.00
_cell.angle_gamma   90.00
#
_symmetry.space_group_name_H-M   'P 1'
#
loop_
_entity.id
_entity.type
_entity.pdbx_description
1 polymer ?
#
loop_
_entity_poly.entity_id
_entity_poly.type
_entity_poly.pdbx_seq_one_letter_code
_entity_poly.pdbx_strand_id
1 'polypeptide(L)'
;MRHAPADPDELVIRCVENPDATVRLYDRYFPDEYGTGFSVELQADGMRARFSPVEVWVWDDVDLPDFVAGLADDFRGWTGKRSWSSNHLTVDASYHSRGWVDLRWTLQPWLTRADGWSASVTTWVEAGAQMSRLAGDLRRFLPDVRARQGE
;
A
#
# COMPACT_ATOMS: atom_id res chain seq x y z
N MET A 1 23.51 14.88 -17.78
CA MET A 1 23.12 13.82 -16.82
C MET A 1 21.95 14.35 -16.00
N ARG A 2 20.73 13.83 -16.21
CA ARG A 2 19.62 14.10 -15.28
C ARG A 2 19.84 13.18 -14.09
N HIS A 3 20.06 13.76 -12.92
CA HIS A 3 20.05 13.01 -11.67
C HIS A 3 18.66 12.39 -11.54
N ALA A 4 18.55 11.05 -11.52
CA ALA A 4 17.32 10.43 -11.07
C ALA A 4 17.07 10.94 -9.63
N PRO A 5 15.85 11.36 -9.30
CA PRO A 5 15.52 11.64 -7.91
C PRO A 5 15.83 10.38 -7.09
N ALA A 6 16.45 10.55 -5.92
CA ALA A 6 16.62 9.44 -4.99
C ALA A 6 15.24 8.83 -4.71
N ASP A 7 15.14 7.50 -4.73
CA ASP A 7 13.91 6.84 -4.34
C ASP A 7 13.55 7.22 -2.90
N PRO A 8 12.25 7.37 -2.59
CA PRO A 8 11.82 7.67 -1.24
C PRO A 8 12.13 6.48 -0.31
N ASP A 9 12.88 6.72 0.77
CA ASP A 9 13.11 5.75 1.84
C ASP A 9 11.87 5.55 2.73
N GLU A 10 10.88 6.42 2.60
CA GLU A 10 9.64 6.44 3.37
C GLU A 10 8.49 6.96 2.51
N LEU A 11 7.32 6.32 2.65
CA LEU A 11 6.05 6.79 2.12
C LEU A 11 5.02 6.91 3.24
N VAL A 12 4.44 8.11 3.40
CA VAL A 12 3.36 8.37 4.36
C VAL A 12 2.08 8.70 3.62
N ILE A 13 1.06 7.87 3.84
CA ILE A 13 -0.29 8.05 3.33
C ILE A 13 -1.12 8.63 4.47
N ARG A 14 -1.70 9.82 4.26
CA ARG A 14 -2.51 10.51 5.27
C ARG A 14 -3.96 10.54 4.81
N CYS A 15 -4.89 10.24 5.71
CA CYS A 15 -6.29 10.44 5.44
C CYS A 15 -6.60 11.95 5.41
N VAL A 16 -7.31 12.41 4.37
CA VAL A 16 -7.70 13.82 4.23
C VAL A 16 -8.73 14.22 5.29
N GLU A 17 -9.67 13.33 5.59
CA GLU A 17 -10.77 13.61 6.54
C GLU A 17 -10.33 13.45 8.01
N ASN A 18 -9.33 12.61 8.29
CA ASN A 18 -8.78 12.41 9.62
C ASN A 18 -7.23 12.43 9.56
N PRO A 19 -6.59 13.57 9.82
CA PRO A 19 -5.13 13.69 9.75
C PRO A 19 -4.35 12.76 10.69
N ASP A 20 -4.98 12.29 11.76
CA ASP A 20 -4.38 11.35 12.73
C ASP A 20 -4.34 9.92 12.20
N ALA A 21 -5.20 9.61 11.21
CA ALA A 21 -5.20 8.34 10.48
C ALA A 21 -4.12 8.34 9.38
N THR A 22 -3.03 7.60 9.62
CA THR A 22 -1.89 7.52 8.71
C THR A 22 -1.39 6.08 8.53
N VAL A 23 -0.81 5.83 7.35
CA VAL A 23 -0.09 4.61 7.01
C VAL A 23 1.31 5.01 6.59
N ARG A 24 2.33 4.49 7.27
CA ARG A 24 3.74 4.70 6.92
C ARG A 24 4.35 3.39 6.42
N LEU A 25 4.95 3.44 5.24
CA LEU A 25 5.84 2.41 4.70
C LEU A 25 7.28 2.94 4.76
N TYR A 26 8.23 2.19 5.32
CA TYR A 26 9.59 2.68 5.58
C TYR A 26 10.57 1.52 5.77
N ASP A 27 11.86 1.83 5.97
CA ASP A 27 12.94 0.85 6.16
C ASP A 27 12.96 -0.20 5.03
N ARG A 28 12.84 0.27 3.78
CA ARG A 28 12.85 -0.60 2.60
C ARG A 28 14.20 -1.29 2.44
N TYR A 29 14.17 -2.58 2.17
CA TYR A 29 15.33 -3.39 1.79
C TYR A 29 14.95 -4.40 0.72
N PHE A 30 15.98 -4.98 0.08
CA PHE A 30 15.81 -6.03 -0.93
C PHE A 30 16.45 -7.32 -0.39
N PRO A 31 15.66 -8.32 0.05
CA PRO A 31 16.22 -9.59 0.51
C PRO A 31 17.03 -10.29 -0.58
N ASP A 32 16.55 -10.21 -1.83
CA ASP A 32 17.21 -10.69 -3.05
C ASP A 32 16.64 -9.93 -4.28
N GLU A 33 16.88 -10.47 -5.48
CA GLU A 33 16.40 -9.90 -6.75
C GLU A 33 14.90 -10.09 -7.03
N TYR A 34 14.20 -10.89 -6.21
CA TYR A 34 12.81 -11.29 -6.38
C TYR A 34 11.88 -10.70 -5.32
N GLY A 35 12.42 -10.18 -4.22
CA GLY A 35 11.65 -9.66 -3.10
C GLY A 35 11.91 -8.20 -2.77
N THR A 36 10.93 -7.55 -2.17
CA THR A 36 11.10 -6.27 -1.46
C THR A 36 10.53 -6.40 -0.05
N GLY A 37 11.34 -6.08 0.95
CA GLY A 37 10.95 -6.04 2.36
C GLY A 37 10.84 -4.61 2.86
N PHE A 38 9.88 -4.34 3.73
CA PHE A 38 9.68 -3.02 4.34
C PHE A 38 8.93 -3.12 5.68
N SER A 39 8.96 -2.05 6.46
CA SER A 39 8.15 -1.90 7.68
C SER A 39 6.86 -1.15 7.41
N VAL A 40 5.79 -1.54 8.10
CA VAL A 40 4.50 -0.85 8.06
C VAL A 40 4.14 -0.36 9.45
N GLU A 41 3.69 0.89 9.54
CA GLU A 41 3.08 1.46 10.74
C GLU A 41 1.71 2.05 10.39
N LEU A 42 0.69 1.59 11.11
CA LEU A 42 -0.65 2.16 11.11
C LEU A 42 -0.79 3.03 12.35
N GLN A 43 -1.31 4.25 12.18
CA GLN A 43 -1.62 5.16 13.29
C GLN A 43 -3.02 5.75 13.11
N ALA A 44 -3.75 5.87 14.22
CA ALA A 44 -5.00 6.61 14.37
C ALA A 44 -5.15 7.04 15.84
N ASP A 45 -6.25 7.73 16.19
CA ASP A 45 -6.51 8.20 17.55
C ASP A 45 -6.37 7.08 18.60
N GLY A 46 -5.33 7.19 19.45
CA GLY A 46 -5.02 6.22 20.49
C GLY A 46 -4.52 4.85 20.00
N MET A 47 -4.33 4.67 18.68
CA MET A 47 -3.89 3.41 18.09
C MET A 47 -2.57 3.61 17.34
N ARG A 48 -1.60 2.75 17.63
CA ARG A 48 -0.42 2.54 16.79
C ARG A 48 -0.14 1.05 16.68
N ALA A 49 -0.06 0.55 15.45
CA ALA A 49 0.29 -0.83 15.16
C ALA A 49 1.47 -0.84 14.18
N ARG A 50 2.50 -1.64 14.46
CA ARG A 50 3.69 -1.79 13.62
C ARG A 50 3.94 -3.26 13.34
N PHE A 51 4.36 -3.56 12.12
CA PHE A 51 4.85 -4.87 11.73
C PHE A 51 6.08 -4.74 10.84
N SER A 52 7.07 -5.61 11.05
CA SER A 52 8.31 -5.64 10.28
C SER A 52 8.94 -7.04 10.34
N PRO A 53 9.39 -7.61 9.21
CA PRO A 53 9.18 -7.11 7.85
C PRO A 53 7.81 -7.50 7.29
N VAL A 54 7.27 -6.65 6.40
CA VAL A 54 6.29 -7.05 5.38
C VAL A 54 7.09 -7.30 4.10
N GLU A 55 6.86 -8.43 3.45
CA GLU A 55 7.58 -8.83 2.24
C GLU A 55 6.59 -9.03 1.10
N VAL A 56 6.95 -8.52 -0.07
CA VAL A 56 6.25 -8.74 -1.35
C VAL A 56 7.23 -9.38 -2.32
N TRP A 57 6.75 -10.32 -3.11
CA TRP A 57 7.57 -11.17 -3.98
C TRP A 57 7.07 -11.16 -5.41
N VAL A 58 7.98 -11.41 -6.36
CA VAL A 58 7.71 -11.42 -7.81
C VAL A 58 6.59 -12.38 -8.24
N TRP A 59 6.35 -13.43 -7.46
CA TRP A 59 5.34 -14.46 -7.69
C TRP A 59 4.00 -14.14 -7.00
N ASP A 60 3.88 -13.01 -6.31
CA ASP A 60 2.57 -12.49 -5.90
C ASP A 60 1.76 -12.14 -7.16
N ASP A 61 0.45 -12.42 -7.12
CA ASP A 61 -0.42 -12.33 -8.30
C ASP A 61 -0.51 -10.91 -8.86
N VAL A 62 -0.52 -9.92 -7.98
CA VAL A 62 -0.65 -8.49 -8.30
C VAL A 62 0.23 -7.68 -7.36
N ASP A 63 1.02 -6.76 -7.90
CA ASP A 63 1.81 -5.83 -7.10
C ASP A 63 0.91 -4.70 -6.53
N LEU A 64 1.18 -4.25 -5.31
CA LEU A 64 0.39 -3.18 -4.67
C LEU A 64 0.32 -1.89 -5.52
N PRO A 65 1.43 -1.38 -6.13
CA PRO A 65 1.35 -0.21 -7.00
C PRO A 65 0.41 -0.39 -8.19
N ASP A 66 0.41 -1.59 -8.81
CA ASP A 66 -0.42 -1.89 -9.98
C ASP A 66 -1.89 -2.07 -9.60
N PHE A 67 -2.16 -2.68 -8.43
CA PHE A 67 -3.50 -2.70 -7.85
C PHE A 67 -4.05 -1.28 -7.70
N VAL A 68 -3.28 -0.37 -7.08
CA VAL A 68 -3.71 1.03 -6.86
C VAL A 68 -3.83 1.79 -8.17
N ALA A 69 -2.95 1.55 -9.16
CA ALA A 69 -3.08 2.11 -10.49
C ALA A 69 -4.38 1.68 -11.18
N GLY A 70 -4.74 0.39 -11.09
CA GLY A 70 -5.99 -0.13 -11.62
C GLY A 70 -7.24 0.46 -10.95
N LEU A 71 -7.17 0.84 -9.66
CA LEU A 71 -8.24 1.61 -9.01
C LEU A 71 -8.40 3.00 -9.64
N ALA A 72 -7.28 3.64 -10.03
CA ALA A 72 -7.30 4.95 -10.66
C ALA A 72 -7.84 4.92 -12.09
N ASP A 73 -7.57 3.84 -12.84
CA ASP A 73 -8.09 3.68 -14.20
C ASP A 73 -9.62 3.50 -14.22
N ASP A 74 -10.16 2.86 -13.18
CA ASP A 74 -11.60 2.69 -12.95
C ASP A 74 -12.23 3.84 -12.14
N PHE A 75 -11.70 5.07 -12.28
CA PHE A 75 -12.20 6.27 -11.57
C PHE A 75 -13.68 6.58 -11.76
N ARG A 76 -14.32 6.01 -12.80
CA ARG A 76 -15.76 6.14 -13.05
C ARG A 76 -16.61 5.36 -12.05
N GLY A 77 -15.98 4.50 -11.27
CA GLY A 77 -16.58 3.72 -10.20
C GLY A 77 -16.72 2.24 -10.53
N TRP A 78 -16.81 1.44 -9.47
CA TRP A 78 -17.08 0.00 -9.51
C TRP A 78 -18.02 -0.38 -8.37
N THR A 79 -18.64 -1.55 -8.50
CA THR A 79 -19.49 -2.12 -7.45
C THR A 79 -18.69 -3.09 -6.60
N GLY A 80 -18.93 -3.06 -5.29
CA GLY A 80 -18.31 -3.99 -4.34
C GLY A 80 -16.89 -3.61 -3.96
N LYS A 81 -16.20 -4.58 -3.36
CA LYS A 81 -14.88 -4.40 -2.76
C LYS A 81 -13.82 -5.04 -3.66
N ARG A 82 -12.74 -4.31 -3.91
CA ARG A 82 -11.50 -4.84 -4.51
C ARG A 82 -10.47 -5.01 -3.40
N SER A 83 -9.68 -6.08 -3.45
CA SER A 83 -8.72 -6.37 -2.39
C SER A 83 -7.38 -6.74 -3.01
N TRP A 84 -6.33 -6.21 -2.40
CA TRP A 84 -4.96 -6.69 -2.55
C TRP A 84 -4.48 -7.23 -1.21
N SER A 85 -3.65 -8.26 -1.22
CA SER A 85 -3.09 -8.82 0.01
C SER A 85 -1.71 -9.42 -0.20
N SER A 86 -0.85 -9.21 0.78
CA SER A 86 0.35 -10.00 1.08
C SER A 86 0.14 -10.82 2.36
N ASN A 87 1.17 -11.52 2.84
CA ASN A 87 1.12 -12.32 4.07
C ASN A 87 0.71 -11.53 5.33
N HIS A 88 1.01 -10.22 5.37
CA HIS A 88 0.86 -9.39 6.57
C HIS A 88 0.05 -8.11 6.35
N LEU A 89 -0.08 -7.65 5.10
CA LEU A 89 -0.78 -6.43 4.76
C LEU A 89 -1.89 -6.72 3.76
N THR A 90 -3.11 -6.27 4.07
CA THR A 90 -4.26 -6.29 3.16
C THR A 90 -4.70 -4.86 2.90
N VAL A 91 -5.02 -4.55 1.64
CA VAL A 91 -5.60 -3.27 1.22
C VAL A 91 -6.92 -3.56 0.54
N ASP A 92 -8.00 -3.20 1.22
CA ASP A 92 -9.34 -3.22 0.65
C ASP A 92 -9.71 -1.85 0.09
N ALA A 93 -10.37 -1.83 -1.06
CA ALA A 93 -10.82 -0.61 -1.73
C ALA A 93 -12.31 -0.70 -2.08
N SER A 94 -13.07 0.33 -1.69
CA SER A 94 -14.47 0.48 -2.10
C SER A 94 -14.71 1.88 -2.67
N TYR A 95 -15.36 1.93 -3.83
CA TYR A 95 -15.73 3.20 -4.45
C TYR A 95 -17.02 3.74 -3.83
N HIS A 96 -17.00 5.02 -3.48
CA HIS A 96 -18.12 5.76 -2.93
C HIS A 96 -18.60 6.82 -3.91
N SER A 97 -19.85 7.25 -3.72
CA SER A 97 -20.41 8.35 -4.48
C SER A 97 -19.51 9.59 -4.40
N ARG A 98 -19.48 10.40 -5.47
CA ARG A 98 -18.67 11.62 -5.62
C ARG A 98 -17.17 11.38 -5.89
N GLY A 99 -16.76 10.19 -6.31
CA GLY A 99 -15.39 9.94 -6.77
C GLY A 99 -14.39 9.75 -5.63
N TRP A 100 -14.85 9.29 -4.47
CA TRP A 100 -13.99 8.97 -3.34
C TRP A 100 -13.85 7.46 -3.20
N VAL A 101 -12.67 7.02 -2.82
CA VAL A 101 -12.37 5.62 -2.56
C VAL A 101 -11.89 5.53 -1.12
N ASP A 102 -12.51 4.64 -0.34
CA ASP A 102 -11.93 4.23 0.93
C ASP A 102 -10.86 3.19 0.63
N LEU A 103 -9.66 3.39 1.20
CA LEU A 103 -8.61 2.39 1.23
C LEU A 103 -8.44 1.96 2.69
N ARG A 104 -8.86 0.74 3.00
CA ARG A 104 -8.68 0.15 4.33
C ARG A 104 -7.43 -0.73 4.35
N TRP A 105 -6.44 -0.27 5.09
CA TRP A 105 -5.16 -0.92 5.30
C TRP A 105 -5.26 -1.77 6.56
N THR A 106 -5.09 -3.08 6.43
CA THR A 106 -5.17 -4.03 7.55
C THR A 106 -3.83 -4.72 7.71
N LEU A 107 -3.27 -4.58 8.91
CA LEU A 107 -2.00 -5.17 9.31
C LEU A 107 -2.28 -6.30 10.30
N GLN A 108 -1.68 -7.46 10.08
CA GLN A 108 -1.81 -8.62 10.96
C GLN A 108 -0.56 -9.53 10.89
N PRO A 109 -0.17 -10.18 12.00
CA PRO A 109 0.76 -11.32 11.95
C PRO A 109 0.14 -12.47 11.14
N TRP A 110 0.98 -13.40 10.67
CA TRP A 110 0.62 -14.58 9.86
C TRP A 110 -0.83 -15.06 10.06
N LEU A 111 -1.59 -15.12 8.95
CA LEU A 111 -3.03 -15.44 8.87
C LEU A 111 -3.48 -16.70 9.63
N THR A 112 -2.55 -17.58 10.01
CA THR A 112 -2.82 -18.92 10.55
C THR A 112 -2.71 -19.04 12.08
N ARG A 113 -2.31 -17.98 12.80
CA ARG A 113 -2.20 -18.03 14.27
C ARG A 113 -3.44 -17.46 14.96
N ALA A 114 -4.04 -18.25 15.85
CA ALA A 114 -5.27 -17.90 16.57
C ALA A 114 -5.06 -16.85 17.69
N ASP A 115 -3.82 -16.63 18.12
CA ASP A 115 -3.39 -15.68 19.15
C ASP A 115 -2.81 -14.38 18.55
N GLY A 116 -3.04 -14.13 17.25
CA GLY A 116 -2.61 -12.93 16.55
C GLY A 116 -3.42 -11.67 16.89
N TRP A 117 -2.95 -10.54 16.41
CA TRP A 117 -3.68 -9.27 16.43
C TRP A 117 -4.00 -8.83 15.00
N SER A 118 -5.01 -7.99 14.84
CA SER A 118 -5.21 -7.24 13.60
C SER A 118 -5.49 -5.79 13.94
N ALA A 119 -4.96 -4.90 13.12
CA ALA A 119 -5.24 -3.47 13.21
C ALA A 119 -5.53 -2.93 11.82
N SER A 120 -6.47 -1.98 11.73
CA SER A 120 -6.83 -1.37 10.45
C SER A 120 -6.96 0.13 10.57
N VAL A 121 -6.54 0.83 9.51
CA VAL A 121 -6.80 2.26 9.30
C VAL A 121 -7.43 2.44 7.93
N THR A 122 -8.42 3.33 7.83
CA THR A 122 -9.01 3.71 6.56
C THR A 122 -8.51 5.10 6.15
N THR A 123 -8.02 5.21 4.93
CA THR A 123 -7.66 6.48 4.30
C THR A 123 -8.61 6.77 3.13
N TRP A 124 -9.03 8.02 2.97
CA TRP A 124 -9.87 8.45 1.85
C TRP A 124 -9.02 9.10 0.76
N VAL A 125 -9.22 8.66 -0.47
CA VAL A 125 -8.46 9.13 -1.64
C VAL A 125 -9.43 9.43 -2.79
N GLU A 126 -9.22 10.55 -3.48
CA GLU A 126 -9.95 10.83 -4.72
C GLU A 126 -9.58 9.79 -5.79
N ALA A 127 -10.60 9.16 -6.40
CA ALA A 127 -10.48 8.02 -7.30
C ALA A 127 -9.60 8.29 -8.53
N GLY A 128 -9.46 9.54 -8.96
CA GLY A 128 -8.65 9.93 -10.12
C GLY A 128 -7.23 10.36 -9.73
N ALA A 129 -6.99 11.67 -9.78
CA ALA A 129 -5.64 12.22 -9.73
C ALA A 129 -4.89 11.92 -8.42
N GLN A 130 -5.58 11.87 -7.27
CA GLN A 130 -4.92 11.50 -6.01
C GLN A 130 -4.55 10.02 -6.00
N MET A 131 -5.43 9.13 -6.46
CA MET A 131 -5.14 7.70 -6.59
C MET A 131 -3.96 7.44 -7.53
N SER A 132 -3.90 8.11 -8.69
CA SER A 132 -2.77 7.99 -9.62
C SER A 132 -1.44 8.48 -9.02
N ARG A 133 -1.47 9.55 -8.21
CA ARG A 133 -0.29 10.02 -7.48
C ARG A 133 0.16 9.00 -6.44
N LEU A 134 -0.79 8.45 -5.67
CA LEU A 134 -0.51 7.39 -4.70
C LEU A 134 0.11 6.16 -5.37
N ALA A 135 -0.42 5.72 -6.52
CA ALA A 135 0.16 4.63 -7.31
C ALA A 135 1.61 4.95 -7.74
N GLY A 136 1.86 6.18 -8.18
CA GLY A 136 3.21 6.63 -8.56
C GLY A 136 4.19 6.66 -7.37
N ASP A 137 3.75 7.14 -6.22
CA ASP A 137 4.57 7.17 -5.00
C ASP A 137 4.83 5.75 -4.46
N LEU A 138 3.82 4.88 -4.51
CA LEU A 138 3.96 3.46 -4.22
C LEU A 138 4.92 2.77 -5.19
N ARG A 139 4.91 3.10 -6.49
CA ARG A 139 5.84 2.49 -7.47
C ARG A 139 7.29 2.94 -7.29
N ARG A 140 7.51 4.15 -6.77
CA ARG A 140 8.86 4.61 -6.37
C ARG A 140 9.32 3.90 -5.09
N PHE A 141 8.42 3.67 -4.15
CA PHE A 141 8.73 2.96 -2.90
C PHE A 141 8.83 1.43 -3.10
N LEU A 142 7.98 0.82 -3.91
CA LEU A 142 7.99 -0.61 -4.24
C LEU A 142 8.30 -0.75 -5.74
N PRO A 143 9.60 -0.70 -6.12
CA PRO A 143 9.98 -0.86 -7.51
C PRO A 143 9.60 -2.26 -7.97
N ASP A 144 9.14 -2.33 -9.21
CA ASP A 144 8.74 -3.57 -9.87
C ASP A 144 9.89 -4.59 -9.83
N VAL A 145 9.69 -5.65 -9.04
CA VAL A 145 10.66 -6.75 -8.90
C VAL A 145 10.84 -7.54 -10.19
N ARG A 146 9.83 -7.56 -11.09
CA ARG A 146 9.94 -8.20 -12.42
C ARG A 146 10.81 -7.37 -13.37
N ALA A 147 10.75 -6.04 -13.27
CA ALA A 147 11.58 -5.15 -14.08
C ALA A 147 13.07 -5.22 -13.73
N ARG A 148 13.43 -5.69 -12.52
CA ARG A 148 14.82 -5.82 -12.05
C ARG A 148 15.53 -7.08 -12.58
N GLN A 149 14.82 -8.00 -13.21
CA GLN A 149 15.35 -9.23 -13.79
C GLN A 149 16.04 -9.02 -15.15
N GLY A 150 15.96 -7.81 -15.71
CA GLY A 150 16.40 -7.51 -17.08
C GLY A 150 17.72 -6.74 -17.20
N GLU A 151 18.50 -6.59 -16.12
CA GLU A 151 19.76 -5.83 -16.10
C GLU A 151 21.01 -6.74 -15.97
#